data_AF-A0A9Q1H6C2-F1
#
_entry.id   AF-A0A9Q1H6C2-F1
#
_cell.length_a   1.000
_cell.length_b   1.000
_cell.length_c   1.000
_cell.angle_alpha   90.00
_cell.angle_beta   90.00
_cell.angle_gamma   90.00
#
_symmetry.space_group_name_H-M   'P 1'
#
loop_
_entity.id
_entity.type
_entity.pdbx_description
1 polymer ?
#
loop_
_entity_poly.entity_id
_entity_poly.type
_entity_poly.pdbx_seq_one_letter_code
_entity_poly.pdbx_strand_id
1 'polypeptide(L)' 'MDALKSYIDVQPIGTNIPKYLEEVFLTQPYVLILGDRPMPSQAVTIFERKALERQSLMSAVDVCFKLFSSWT' A
#
# COMPACT_ATOMS: atom_id res chain seq x y z
N MET A 1 -4.64 -18.90 9.35
CA MET A 1 -3.20 -18.66 9.11
C MET A 1 -3.11 -17.40 8.28
N ASP A 2 -3.19 -16.25 8.95
CA ASP A 2 -2.90 -14.95 8.34
C ASP A 2 -1.41 -14.92 8.07
N ALA A 3 -1.01 -15.53 6.94
CA ALA A 3 0.32 -15.36 6.40
C ALA A 3 0.59 -13.86 6.38
N LEU A 4 1.63 -13.45 7.11
CA LEU A 4 2.07 -12.07 7.31
C LEU A 4 1.98 -11.32 5.97
N LYS A 5 0.87 -10.61 5.72
CA LYS A 5 0.71 -9.87 4.47
C LYS A 5 1.80 -8.82 4.46
N SER A 6 2.56 -8.79 3.38
CA SER A 6 3.75 -7.96 3.24
C SER A 6 3.42 -6.50 3.53
N TYR A 7 4.30 -5.80 4.25
CA TYR A 7 4.21 -4.35 4.46
C TYR A 7 4.19 -3.57 3.13
N ILE A 8 4.74 -4.17 2.08
CA ILE A 8 4.70 -3.67 0.70
C ILE A 8 4.06 -4.74 -0.19
N ASP A 9 2.84 -4.48 -0.67
CA ASP A 9 2.17 -5.27 -1.70
C ASP A 9 2.58 -4.77 -3.10
N VAL A 10 2.75 -5.71 -4.03
CA VAL A 10 3.21 -5.42 -5.39
C VAL A 10 2.16 -5.90 -6.38
N GLN A 11 1.64 -4.98 -7.18
CA GLN A 11 0.62 -5.29 -8.18
C GLN A 11 1.09 -4.83 -9.57
N PRO A 12 0.56 -5.43 -10.66
CA PRO A 12 0.88 -5.01 -12.01
C PRO A 12 0.51 -3.55 -12.30
N ILE A 13 1.23 -2.92 -13.24
CA ILE A 13 0.81 -1.64 -13.82
C ILE A 13 -0.57 -1.81 -14.46
N GLY A 14 -1.47 -0.84 -14.26
CA GLY A 14 -2.85 -0.90 -14.75
C GLY A 14 -3.84 -1.56 -13.77
N THR A 15 -3.39 -1.94 -12.57
CA THR A 15 -4.29 -2.39 -11.50
C THR A 15 -5.36 -1.35 -11.21
N ASN A 16 -6.62 -1.78 -11.20
CA ASN A 16 -7.76 -0.94 -10.81
C ASN A 16 -7.77 -0.82 -9.28
N ILE A 17 -7.22 0.27 -8.77
CA ILE A 17 -7.11 0.54 -7.33
C ILE A 17 -8.48 0.49 -6.63
N PRO A 18 -9.56 1.13 -7.12
CA PRO A 18 -10.89 0.98 -6.53
C PRO A 18 -11.33 -0.46 -6.34
N LYS A 19 -11.24 -1.29 -7.39
CA LYS A 19 -11.61 -2.72 -7.30
C LYS A 19 -10.70 -3.48 -6.33
N TYR A 20 -9.40 -3.20 -6.36
CA TYR A 20 -8.44 -3.76 -5.41
C TYR A 20 -8.85 -3.47 -3.95
N LEU A 21 -9.27 -2.24 -3.65
CA LEU A 21 -9.71 -1.81 -2.31
C LEU A 21 -10.97 -2.53 -1.80
N GLU A 22 -11.82 -3.01 -2.71
CA GLU A 22 -13.01 -3.81 -2.38
C GLU A 22 -12.64 -5.26 -2.01
N GLU A 23 -11.57 -5.80 -2.61
CA GLU A 23 -11.13 -7.19 -2.45
C GLU A 23 -10.18 -7.37 -1.25
N VAL A 24 -9.55 -6.30 -0.76
CA VAL A 24 -8.64 -6.37 0.39
C VAL A 24 -9.37 -6.22 1.72
N PHE A 25 -9.14 -7.18 2.61
CA PHE A 25 -9.65 -7.19 3.99
C PHE A 25 -8.62 -6.72 5.03
N LEU A 26 -7.50 -6.14 4.58
CA LEU A 26 -6.46 -5.62 5.46
C LEU A 26 -6.94 -4.36 6.17
N THR A 27 -6.84 -4.36 7.50
CA THR A 27 -7.18 -3.20 8.34
C THR A 27 -5.95 -2.35 8.67
N GLN A 28 -4.78 -2.98 8.83
CA GLN A 28 -3.52 -2.29 9.08
C GLN A 28 -3.02 -1.52 7.85
N PRO A 29 -2.40 -0.33 8.02
CA PRO A 29 -1.77 0.38 6.93
C PRO A 29 -0.66 -0.43 6.25
N TYR A 30 -0.55 -0.31 4.93
CA TYR A 30 0.53 -0.90 4.14
C TYR A 30 0.80 -0.08 2.87
N VAL A 31 1.89 -0.37 2.18
CA VAL A 31 2.22 0.26 0.90
C VAL A 31 1.80 -0.66 -0.24
N LEU A 32 1.10 -0.12 -1.22
CA LEU A 32 0.87 -0.74 -2.52
C LEU A 32 1.82 -0.07 -3.53
N ILE A 33 2.59 -0.88 -4.26
CA ILE A 33 3.32 -0.41 -5.43
C ILE A 33 2.75 -1.02 -6.70
N LEU A 34 2.73 -0.24 -7.78
CA LEU A 34 2.40 -0.72 -9.12
C LEU A 34 3.66 -0.84 -9.97
N GLY A 35 3.83 -1.99 -10.61
CA GLY A 35 5.02 -2.33 -11.39
C GLY A 35 6.04 -3.09 -10.55
N ASP A 36 7.31 -2.74 -10.72
CA ASP A 36 8.42 -3.49 -10.14
C ASP A 36 8.89 -2.93 -8.80
N ARG A 37 9.22 -3.84 -7.86
CA ARG A 37 9.74 -3.46 -6.54
C ARG A 37 11.01 -2.60 -6.56
N PRO A 38 12.04 -2.88 -7.38
CA PRO A 38 13.23 -2.02 -7.42
C PRO A 38 12.98 -0.65 -8.05
N MET A 39 11.97 -0.53 -8.92
CA MET A 39 11.65 0.72 -9.62
C MET A 39 10.13 0.84 -9.85
N PRO A 40 9.36 1.19 -8.81
CA PRO A 40 7.91 1.23 -8.90
C PRO A 40 7.46 2.40 -9.78
N SER A 41 6.48 2.15 -10.63
CA SER A 41 5.88 3.20 -11.46
C SER A 41 4.95 4.10 -10.63
N GLN A 42 4.31 3.53 -9.62
CA GLN A 42 3.45 4.26 -8.69
C GLN A 42 3.59 3.67 -7.29
N ALA A 43 3.57 4.54 -6.28
CA ALA A 43 3.57 4.16 -4.88
C ALA A 43 2.33 4.76 -4.20
N VAL A 44 1.63 3.92 -3.43
CA VAL A 44 0.36 4.25 -2.80
C VAL A 44 0.39 3.77 -1.36
N THR A 45 0.07 4.63 -0.41
CA THR A 45 -0.20 4.19 0.96
C THR A 45 -1.66 3.78 1.05
N ILE A 46 -1.91 2.53 1.48
CA ILE A 46 -3.24 1.99 1.73
C ILE A 46 -3.52 2.02 3.23
N PHE A 47 -4.65 2.60 3.61
CA PHE A 47 -5.14 2.62 5.00
C PHE A 47 -6.66 2.72 5.00
N GLU A 48 -7.35 2.00 5.88
CA GLU A 48 -8.83 2.03 5.97
C GLU A 48 -9.57 1.86 4.62
N ARG A 49 -9.04 1.04 3.71
CA ARG A 49 -9.56 0.89 2.33
C ARG A 49 -9.56 2.20 1.51
N LYS A 50 -8.67 3.12 1.85
CA LYS A 50 -8.37 4.35 1.08
C LYS A 50 -6.99 4.23 0.47
N ALA A 51 -6.84 4.79 -0.71
CA ALA A 51 -5.57 4.90 -1.41
C ALA A 51 -5.07 6.34 -1.37
N LEU A 52 -3.83 6.52 -0.96
CA LEU A 52 -3.14 7.80 -0.94
C LEU A 52 -1.88 7.71 -1.80
N GLU A 53 -1.97 8.23 -3.03
CA GLU A 53 -0.86 8.22 -3.98
C GLU A 53 0.29 9.12 -3.53
N ARG A 54 1.53 8.62 -3.57
CA ARG A 54 2.74 9.32 -3.11
C ARG A 54 3.75 9.45 -4.25
N GLN A 55 4.62 10.45 -4.10
CA GLN A 55 5.63 10.79 -5.12
C GLN A 55 6.76 9.75 -5.21
N SER A 56 6.95 8.93 -4.17
CA SER A 56 7.99 7.91 -4.14
C SER A 56 7.63 6.77 -3.18
N LEU A 57 8.28 5.62 -3.35
CA LEU A 57 8.18 4.50 -2.40
C LEU A 57 8.58 4.93 -0.99
N MET A 58 9.64 5.72 -0.85
CA MET A 58 10.10 6.20 0.45
C MET A 58 9.04 7.08 1.15
N SER A 59 8.38 7.97 0.39
CA SER A 59 7.28 8.79 0.92
C SER A 59 6.08 7.92 1.33
N ALA A 60 5.77 6.87 0.58
CA ALA A 60 4.71 5.93 0.96
C ALA A 60 5.03 5.13 2.22
N VAL A 61 6.27 4.68 2.37
CA VAL A 61 6.75 4.00 3.57
C VAL A 61 6.70 4.91 4.80
N ASP A 62 7.16 6.15 4.67
CA ASP A 62 7.14 7.14 5.77
C ASP A 62 5.72 7.45 6.25
N VAL A 63 4.79 7.72 5.32
CA VAL A 63 3.38 7.98 5.67
C VAL A 63 2.73 6.73 6.26
N CYS A 64 2.99 5.55 5.70
CA CYS A 64 2.47 4.29 6.23
C CYS A 64 2.95 4.02 7.66
N PHE A 65 4.23 4.31 7.95
CA PHE A 65 4.80 4.15 9.29
C PHE A 65 4.20 5.13 10.30
N LYS A 66 4.00 6.39 9.91
CA LYS A 66 3.30 7.39 10.73
C LYS A 66 1.87 6.96 11.03
N LEU A 67 1.17 6.48 10.01
CA LEU A 67 -0.19 5.94 10.16
C LEU A 67 -0.19 4.72 11.07
N PHE A 68 0.80 3.84 11.05
CA PHE A 68 0.88 2.73 11.99
C PHE A 68 1.07 3.23 13.44
N SER A 69 1.94 4.23 13.63
CA SER A 69 2.29 4.79 14.94
C SER A 69 1.17 5.61 15.59
N SER A 70 0.20 6.10 14.81
CA SER A 70 -0.98 6.80 15.33
C SER A 70 -2.07 5.87 15.90
N TRP A 71 -1.93 4.55 15.80
CA TRP A 71 -2.88 3.56 16.31
C TRP A 71 -2.42 2.85 17.60
N THR A 72 -1.15 3.03 17.98
CA THR A 72 -0.56 2.59 19.26
C THR A 72 -0.52 3.74 20.25
#